data_AF-A0A1X9PUK2-F1
#
_entry.id   AF-A0A1X9PUK2-F1
#
_cell.length_a   1.000
_cell.length_b   1.000
_cell.length_c   1.000
_cell.angle_alpha   90.00
_cell.angle_beta   90.00
_cell.angle_gamma   90.00
#
_symmetry.space_group_name_H-M   'P 1'
#
loop_
_entity.id
_entity.type
_entity.pdbx_description
1 polymer ?
#
loop_
_entity_poly.entity_id
_entity_poly.type
_entity_poly.pdbx_seq_one_letter_code
_entity_poly.pdbx_strand_id
1 'polypeptide(L)'
;MNKNKSVLKRIKTNDRNRLYNKAYKSAIKTLIKRFVIALKDADSKSETTIILLNNLMSLAYKKIDKAVKRKVLHSNNGARKKAMLARLLKNKIIEK
;
A
#
# COMPACT_ATOMS: atom_id res chain seq x y z
N MET A 1 -26.91 20.82 -26.99
CA MET A 1 -27.32 19.47 -26.54
C MET A 1 -26.10 18.55 -26.63
N ASN A 2 -25.55 18.08 -25.52
CA ASN A 2 -24.34 17.23 -25.52
C ASN A 2 -24.62 15.92 -26.27
N LYS A 3 -24.16 15.83 -27.52
CA LYS A 3 -24.60 14.80 -28.48
C LYS A 3 -24.13 13.38 -28.16
N ASN A 4 -23.25 13.19 -27.18
CA ASN A 4 -22.70 11.87 -26.85
C ASN A 4 -22.94 11.47 -25.38
N LYS A 5 -24.13 10.91 -25.11
CA LYS A 5 -24.52 10.33 -23.82
C LYS A 5 -23.54 9.26 -23.32
N SER A 6 -22.97 8.48 -24.26
CA SER A 6 -21.96 7.44 -23.99
C SER A 6 -20.66 8.03 -23.40
N VAL A 7 -20.22 9.18 -23.91
CA VAL A 7 -19.01 9.88 -23.45
C VAL A 7 -19.21 10.40 -22.03
N LEU A 8 -20.32 11.09 -21.76
CA LEU A 8 -20.63 11.57 -20.39
C LEU A 8 -20.67 10.41 -19.38
N LYS A 9 -21.26 9.27 -19.77
CA LYS A 9 -21.30 8.07 -18.92
C LYS A 9 -19.89 7.54 -18.61
N ARG A 10 -19.01 7.48 -19.62
CA ARG A 10 -17.61 7.05 -19.42
C ARG A 10 -16.86 8.00 -18.50
N ILE A 11 -17.00 9.31 -18.65
CA ILE A 11 -16.39 10.33 -17.78
C ILE A 11 -16.81 10.10 -16.33
N LYS A 12 -18.12 10.05 -16.04
CA LYS A 12 -18.64 9.81 -14.68
C LYS A 12 -18.12 8.51 -14.06
N THR A 13 -18.07 7.44 -14.85
CA THR A 13 -17.58 6.13 -14.38
C THR A 13 -16.07 6.17 -14.07
N ASN A 14 -15.30 6.83 -14.93
CA ASN A 14 -13.86 6.99 -14.77
C ASN A 14 -13.53 7.84 -13.54
N ASP A 15 -14.24 8.96 -13.32
CA ASP A 15 -14.04 9.82 -12.15
C ASP A 15 -14.30 9.07 -10.85
N ARG A 16 -15.42 8.35 -10.78
CA ARG A 16 -15.76 7.49 -9.65
C ARG A 16 -14.66 6.47 -9.37
N ASN A 17 -14.23 5.73 -10.39
CA ASN A 17 -13.19 4.72 -10.27
C ASN A 17 -11.82 5.33 -9.91
N ARG A 18 -11.50 6.52 -10.45
CA ARG A 18 -10.28 7.27 -10.14
C ARG A 18 -10.21 7.61 -8.66
N LEU A 19 -11.31 8.12 -8.08
CA LEU A 19 -11.39 8.46 -6.66
C LEU A 19 -11.19 7.24 -5.76
N TYR A 20 -11.86 6.13 -6.06
CA TYR A 20 -11.67 4.87 -5.32
C TYR A 20 -10.23 4.36 -5.43
N ASN A 21 -9.68 4.31 -6.63
CA ASN A 21 -8.31 3.84 -6.85
C ASN A 21 -7.28 4.75 -6.16
N LYS A 22 -7.52 6.07 -6.16
CA LYS A 22 -6.67 7.05 -5.49
C LYS A 22 -6.62 6.77 -3.98
N ALA A 23 -7.76 6.52 -3.34
CA ALA A 23 -7.84 6.24 -1.91
C ALA A 23 -7.06 4.97 -1.49
N TYR A 24 -7.18 3.88 -2.26
CA TYR A 24 -6.40 2.66 -2.01
C TYR A 24 -4.89 2.89 -2.21
N LYS A 25 -4.51 3.55 -3.31
CA LYS A 25 -3.10 3.82 -3.64
C LYS A 25 -2.45 4.74 -2.61
N SER A 26 -3.15 5.78 -2.16
CA SER A 26 -2.64 6.70 -1.13
C SER A 26 -2.49 6.00 0.21
N ALA A 27 -3.49 5.22 0.65
CA ALA A 27 -3.43 4.47 1.90
C ALA A 27 -2.23 3.51 1.93
N ILE A 28 -2.00 2.76 0.85
CA ILE A 28 -0.84 1.86 0.74
C ILE A 28 0.47 2.66 0.80
N LYS A 29 0.57 3.78 0.06
CA LYS A 29 1.77 4.64 0.08
C LYS A 29 2.05 5.19 1.48
N THR A 30 1.03 5.64 2.20
CA THR A 30 1.15 6.16 3.56
C THR A 30 1.62 5.09 4.53
N LEU A 31 1.04 3.88 4.49
CA LEU A 31 1.45 2.78 5.37
C LEU A 31 2.90 2.36 5.12
N ILE A 32 3.30 2.25 3.85
CA ILE A 32 4.69 1.95 3.50
C ILE A 32 5.63 3.05 4.00
N LYS A 33 5.27 4.34 3.82
CA LYS A 33 6.09 5.45 4.31
C LYS A 33 6.26 5.41 5.84
N ARG A 34 5.18 5.16 6.58
CA ARG A 34 5.22 5.01 8.04
C ARG A 34 6.10 3.84 8.47
N PHE A 35 6.02 2.71 7.78
CA PHE A 35 6.87 1.55 8.04
C PHE A 35 8.35 1.86 7.80
N VAL A 36 8.69 2.55 6.70
CA VAL A 36 10.08 2.95 6.41
C VAL A 36 10.63 3.94 7.43
N ILE A 37 9.82 4.91 7.89
CA ILE A 37 10.23 5.83 8.96
C ILE A 37 10.49 5.06 10.25
N ALA A 38 9.54 4.22 10.67
CA ALA A 38 9.71 3.39 11.86
C ALA A 38 10.92 2.46 11.78
N LEU A 39 11.24 1.92 10.61
CA LEU A 39 12.45 1.10 10.38
C LEU A 39 13.76 1.89 10.54
N LYS A 40 13.76 3.18 10.17
CA LYS A 40 14.94 4.04 10.31
C LYS A 40 15.16 4.40 11.77
N ASP A 41 14.10 4.79 12.46
CA ASP A 41 14.13 5.24 13.86
C ASP A 41 14.21 4.07 14.85
N ALA A 42 14.06 2.82 14.38
CA ALA A 42 14.13 1.65 15.23
C ALA A 42 15.57 1.35 15.66
N ASP A 43 15.84 1.64 16.93
CA ASP A 43 16.87 0.94 17.70
C ASP A 43 16.42 -0.50 17.91
N SER A 44 17.13 -1.45 17.30
CA SER A 44 16.71 -2.84 17.15
C SER A 44 16.72 -3.67 18.45
N LYS A 45 16.65 -3.01 19.62
CA LYS A 45 16.61 -3.62 20.96
C LYS A 45 15.32 -3.31 21.74
N SER A 46 14.48 -2.38 21.30
CA SER A 46 13.22 -2.08 21.99
C SER A 46 12.09 -2.96 21.46
N GLU A 47 11.51 -3.76 22.35
CA GLU A 47 10.40 -4.68 22.07
C GLU A 47 9.16 -3.95 21.52
N THR A 48 8.93 -2.73 22.00
CA THR A 48 7.85 -1.86 21.52
C THR A 48 7.98 -1.51 20.03
N THR A 49 9.20 -1.32 19.53
CA THR A 49 9.45 -0.96 18.13
C THR A 49 9.24 -2.15 17.20
N ILE A 50 9.58 -3.36 17.67
CA ILE A 50 9.33 -4.62 16.94
C ILE A 50 7.82 -4.85 16.78
N ILE A 51 7.04 -4.68 17.85
CA ILE A 51 5.58 -4.80 17.82
C ILE A 51 4.99 -3.77 16.84
N LEU A 52 5.46 -2.52 16.88
CA LEU A 52 4.99 -1.47 15.98
C LEU A 52 5.29 -1.79 14.50
N LEU A 53 6.50 -2.26 14.18
CA LEU A 53 6.85 -2.66 12.81
C LEU A 53 5.97 -3.80 12.30
N ASN A 54 5.76 -4.84 13.11
CA ASN A 54 4.91 -5.98 12.75
C ASN A 54 3.46 -5.55 12.51
N ASN A 55 2.94 -4.65 13.34
CA ASN A 55 1.60 -4.08 13.16
C ASN A 55 1.49 -3.28 11.85
N LEU A 56 2.47 -2.40 11.55
CA LEU A 56 2.50 -1.63 10.32
C LEU A 56 2.61 -2.53 9.08
N MET A 57 3.42 -3.58 9.15
CA MET A 57 3.59 -4.56 8.09
C MET A 57 2.29 -5.35 7.84
N SER A 58 1.64 -5.82 8.90
CA SER A 58 0.34 -6.51 8.83
C SER A 58 -0.75 -5.63 8.21
N LEU A 59 -0.84 -4.36 8.63
CA LEU A 59 -1.77 -3.39 8.06
C LEU A 59 -1.49 -3.12 6.57
N ALA A 60 -0.21 -2.97 6.20
CA ALA A 60 0.18 -2.78 4.81
C ALA A 60 -0.21 -4.00 3.96
N TYR A 61 0.05 -5.22 4.44
CA TYR A 61 -0.29 -6.46 3.74
C TYR A 61 -1.81 -6.58 3.54
N LYS A 62 -2.58 -6.36 4.60
CA LYS A 62 -4.06 -6.36 4.55
C LYS A 62 -4.60 -5.37 3.51
N LYS A 63 -4.00 -4.17 3.40
CA LYS A 63 -4.43 -3.16 2.42
C LYS A 63 -3.98 -3.51 1.00
N ILE A 64 -2.78 -4.06 0.82
CA ILE A 64 -2.28 -4.53 -0.49
C ILE A 64 -3.19 -5.64 -1.03
N ASP A 65 -3.52 -6.64 -0.23
CA ASP A 65 -4.35 -7.76 -0.68
C ASP A 65 -5.77 -7.35 -1.00
N LYS A 66 -6.36 -6.45 -0.19
CA LYS A 66 -7.65 -5.85 -0.52
C LYS A 66 -7.59 -5.06 -1.84
N ALA A 67 -6.50 -4.33 -2.10
CA ALA A 67 -6.34 -3.61 -3.36
C ALA A 67 -6.19 -4.54 -4.57
N VAL A 68 -5.52 -5.69 -4.41
CA VAL A 68 -5.42 -6.73 -5.44
C VAL A 68 -6.80 -7.36 -5.70
N LYS A 69 -7.51 -7.78 -4.65
CA LYS A 69 -8.88 -8.35 -4.75
C LYS A 69 -9.85 -7.38 -5.44
N ARG A 70 -9.73 -6.09 -5.16
CA ARG A 70 -10.55 -5.03 -5.78
C ARG A 70 -10.04 -4.56 -7.15
N LYS A 71 -9.05 -5.24 -7.73
CA LYS A 71 -8.44 -4.94 -9.04
C LYS A 71 -7.85 -3.51 -9.15
N VAL A 72 -7.52 -2.89 -8.03
CA VAL A 72 -6.85 -1.58 -8.00
C VAL A 72 -5.35 -1.74 -8.31
N LEU A 73 -4.77 -2.87 -7.89
CA LEU A 73 -3.41 -3.29 -8.19
C LEU A 73 -3.42 -4.65 -8.89
N HIS A 74 -2.52 -4.83 -9.84
CA HIS A 74 -2.24 -6.15 -10.40
C HIS A 74 -1.59 -7.07 -9.34
N SER A 75 -1.82 -8.38 -9.43
CA SER A 75 -1.27 -9.39 -8.51
C SER A 75 0.26 -9.26 -8.36
N ASN A 76 0.98 -9.19 -9.48
CA ASN A 76 2.43 -8.99 -9.50
C ASN A 76 2.89 -7.71 -8.80
N ASN A 77 2.13 -6.61 -8.91
CA ASN A 77 2.46 -5.37 -8.21
C ASN A 77 2.26 -5.53 -6.69
N GLY A 78 1.17 -6.19 -6.27
CA GLY A 78 0.95 -6.56 -4.87
C GLY A 78 2.08 -7.42 -4.30
N ALA A 79 2.47 -8.47 -5.03
CA ALA A 79 3.57 -9.36 -4.65
C ALA A 79 4.91 -8.62 -4.52
N ARG A 80 5.27 -7.78 -5.50
CA ARG A 80 6.49 -6.94 -5.44
C ARG A 80 6.53 -6.03 -4.22
N LYS A 81 5.40 -5.42 -3.86
CA LYS A 81 5.31 -4.56 -2.67
C LYS A 81 5.48 -5.34 -1.37
N LYS A 82 4.89 -6.53 -1.27
CA LYS A 82 5.07 -7.41 -0.10
C LYS A 82 6.52 -7.87 0.04
N ALA A 83 7.13 -8.31 -1.06
CA ALA A 83 8.53 -8.73 -1.11
C ALA A 83 9.48 -7.59 -0.72
N MET A 84 9.22 -6.36 -1.17
CA MET A 84 9.99 -5.19 -0.78
C MET A 84 9.97 -4.96 0.74
N LEU A 85 8.80 -5.01 1.38
CA LEU A 85 8.67 -4.82 2.84
C LEU A 85 9.41 -5.91 3.62
N ALA A 86 9.28 -7.16 3.21
CA ALA A 86 9.99 -8.28 3.82
C ALA A 86 11.51 -8.15 3.68
N ARG A 87 12.00 -7.73 2.50
CA ARG A 87 13.42 -7.50 2.25
C ARG A 87 13.99 -6.38 3.14
N LEU A 88 13.26 -5.27 3.31
CA LEU A 88 13.69 -4.17 4.17
C LEU A 88 13.82 -4.60 5.63
N LEU A 89 12.85 -5.37 6.13
CA LEU A 89 12.91 -5.93 7.49
C LEU A 89 14.11 -6.87 7.63
N LYS A 90 14.29 -7.80 6.69
CA LYS A 90 15.39 -8.77 6.69
C LYS A 90 16.75 -8.08 6.70
N ASN A 91 16.95 -7.07 5.84
CA ASN A 91 18.22 -6.34 5.76
C ASN A 91 18.54 -5.64 7.09
N LYS A 92 17.56 -4.99 7.73
CA LYS A 92 17.75 -4.33 9.04
C LYS A 92 18.11 -5.32 10.16
N ILE A 93 17.66 -6.58 10.05
CA ILE A 93 18.02 -7.66 10.99
C ILE A 93 19.45 -8.15 10.73
N ILE A 94 19.88 -8.23 9.46
CA ILE A 94 21.19 -8.76 9.04
C ILE A 94 22.32 -7.74 9.18
N GLU A 95 22.06 -6.44 9.00
CA GLU A 95 23.04 -5.35 9.25
C GLU A 95 23.44 -5.21 10.73
N LYS A 96 23.07 -6.19 11.56
CA LYS A 96 23.23 -6.22 13.00
C LYS A 96 24.22 -7.29 13.40
#